data_AF-C5L2L6-F1
#
_entry.id   AF-C5L2L6-F1
#
_cell.length_a   1.000
_cell.length_b   1.000
_cell.length_c   1.000
_cell.angle_alpha   90.00
_cell.angle_beta   90.00
_cell.angle_gamma   90.00
#
_symmetry.space_group_name_H-M   'P 1'
#
loop_
_entity.id
_entity.type
_entity.pdbx_description
1 polymer ?
#
loop_
_entity_poly.entity_id
_entity_poly.type
_entity_poly.pdbx_seq_one_letter_code
_entity_poly.pdbx_strand_id
1 'polypeptide(L)'
;MSPEFLTNYIGKNSKGVALELIEDMLRYNRQQNTQVVVQVAIKYHEQLEVNKLVAIFEKYQCWEGMFFFLGGILSSSQDPDVHFKYIEAAAKLGHMQEVERVVRESQYYDPVKVKDFLKEAKLQDPRPLIYVCDMHGYVEELTDYLYSNNLMKYIEVYVTKVNPLNCPTVVGTLIDRDCSEDYIKNSILGN
;
A
#
# COMPACT_ATOMS: atom_id res chain seq x y z
N MET A 1 22.01 -23.60 14.67
CA MET A 1 21.24 -24.11 13.50
C MET A 1 21.20 -22.99 12.48
N SER A 2 21.56 -23.22 11.21
CA SER A 2 21.60 -22.12 10.24
C SER A 2 20.19 -21.78 9.72
N PRO A 3 19.91 -20.51 9.42
CA PRO A 3 18.68 -20.10 8.73
C PRO A 3 18.39 -20.92 7.47
N GLU A 4 19.40 -21.20 6.66
CA GLU A 4 19.28 -21.96 5.41
C GLU A 4 18.85 -23.42 5.63
N PHE A 5 19.35 -24.05 6.70
CA PHE A 5 18.94 -25.41 7.05
C PHE A 5 17.45 -25.44 7.41
N LEU A 6 17.01 -24.51 8.27
CA LEU A 6 15.60 -24.39 8.66
C LEU A 6 14.70 -24.12 7.47
N THR A 7 15.10 -23.19 6.59
CA THR A 7 14.33 -22.86 5.39
C THR A 7 14.10 -24.09 4.51
N ASN A 8 15.16 -24.86 4.25
CA ASN A 8 15.05 -26.08 3.44
C ASN A 8 14.31 -27.22 4.17
N TYR A 9 14.45 -27.33 5.49
CA TYR A 9 13.75 -28.34 6.28
C TYR A 9 12.23 -28.11 6.24
N ILE A 10 11.79 -26.86 6.49
CA ILE A 10 10.36 -26.52 6.49
C ILE A 10 9.75 -26.77 5.12
N GLY A 11 10.41 -26.35 4.03
CA GLY A 11 9.89 -26.54 2.67
C GLY A 11 9.80 -27.98 2.19
N LYS A 12 10.54 -28.93 2.79
CA LYS A 12 10.45 -30.37 2.46
C LYS A 12 9.23 -31.05 3.09
N ASN A 13 8.58 -30.42 4.06
CA ASN A 13 7.40 -30.97 4.70
C ASN A 13 6.16 -30.81 3.82
N SER A 14 5.10 -31.57 4.15
CA SER A 14 3.79 -31.35 3.54
C SER A 14 3.32 -29.91 3.80
N LYS A 15 2.48 -29.38 2.90
CA LYS A 15 1.96 -28.01 3.00
C LYS A 15 1.36 -27.69 4.38
N GLY A 16 0.56 -28.61 4.95
CA GLY A 16 -0.06 -28.41 6.26
C GLY A 16 0.98 -28.26 7.37
N VAL A 17 1.93 -29.19 7.43
CA VAL A 17 3.01 -29.19 8.43
C VAL A 17 3.90 -27.95 8.27
N ALA A 18 4.23 -27.55 7.04
CA ALA A 18 5.05 -26.36 6.81
C ALA A 18 4.36 -25.08 7.31
N LEU A 19 3.06 -24.93 7.09
CA LEU A 19 2.28 -23.78 7.59
C LEU A 19 2.19 -23.80 9.13
N GLU A 20 1.96 -24.95 9.75
CA GLU A 20 1.96 -25.11 11.22
C GLU A 20 3.32 -24.71 11.82
N LEU A 21 4.43 -25.14 11.22
CA LEU A 21 5.78 -24.76 11.65
C LEU A 21 6.02 -23.25 11.54
N ILE A 22 5.57 -22.61 10.45
CA ILE A 22 5.67 -21.15 10.29
C ILE A 22 4.86 -20.44 11.38
N GLU A 23 3.63 -20.89 11.66
CA GLU A 23 2.81 -20.35 12.72
C GLU A 23 3.47 -20.47 14.09
N ASP A 24 4.00 -21.66 14.42
CA ASP A 24 4.69 -21.90 15.69
C ASP A 24 5.95 -21.05 15.84
N MET A 25 6.69 -20.84 14.75
CA MET A 25 7.87 -19.97 14.73
C MET A 25 7.49 -18.51 15.05
N LEU A 26 6.45 -17.97 14.42
CA LEU A 26 6.00 -16.60 14.70
C LEU A 26 5.39 -16.46 16.09
N ARG A 27 4.66 -17.49 16.55
CA ARG A 27 4.06 -17.53 17.89
C ARG A 27 5.09 -17.55 19.01
N TYR A 28 6.16 -18.34 18.86
CA TYR A 28 7.15 -18.53 19.92
C TYR A 28 8.10 -17.34 20.04
N ASN A 29 8.69 -16.89 18.92
CA ASN A 29 9.60 -15.74 18.92
C ASN A 29 9.60 -15.03 17.57
N ARG A 30 8.61 -14.17 17.36
CA ARG A 30 8.47 -13.37 16.14
C ARG A 30 9.76 -12.63 15.77
N GLN A 31 10.35 -11.86 16.69
CA GLN A 31 11.50 -11.00 16.38
C GLN A 31 12.70 -11.77 15.82
N GLN A 32 13.01 -12.94 16.37
CA GLN A 32 14.13 -13.75 15.91
C GLN A 32 13.79 -14.59 14.67
N ASN A 33 12.54 -15.01 14.53
CA ASN A 33 12.13 -15.96 13.50
C ASN A 33 11.63 -15.31 12.21
N THR A 34 11.27 -14.02 12.21
CA THR A 34 10.73 -13.30 11.03
C THR A 34 11.59 -13.52 9.80
N GLN A 35 12.92 -13.37 9.89
CA GLN A 35 13.79 -13.48 8.73
C GLN A 35 13.74 -14.88 8.08
N VAL A 36 13.73 -15.95 8.89
CA VAL A 36 13.64 -17.33 8.39
C VAL A 36 12.27 -17.58 7.78
N VAL A 37 11.21 -17.13 8.45
CA VAL A 37 9.83 -17.26 7.96
C VAL A 37 9.65 -16.56 6.61
N VAL A 38 10.21 -15.37 6.45
CA VAL A 38 10.19 -14.63 5.18
C VAL A 38 10.91 -15.42 4.08
N GLN A 39 12.10 -15.97 4.35
CA GLN A 39 12.83 -16.77 3.36
C GLN A 39 12.06 -18.02 2.94
N VAL A 40 11.42 -18.71 3.88
CA VAL A 40 10.53 -19.85 3.58
C VAL A 40 9.36 -19.40 2.72
N ALA A 41 8.70 -18.31 3.10
CA ALA A 41 7.56 -17.78 2.38
C ALA A 41 7.93 -17.42 0.93
N ILE A 42 9.00 -16.64 0.71
CA ILE A 42 9.47 -16.27 -0.64
C ILE A 42 9.80 -17.52 -1.46
N LYS A 43 10.51 -18.49 -0.86
CA LYS A 43 10.98 -19.67 -1.60
C LYS A 43 9.88 -20.68 -1.94
N TYR A 44 8.88 -20.83 -1.07
CA TYR A 44 7.89 -21.91 -1.15
C TYR A 44 6.45 -21.40 -1.31
N HIS A 45 6.21 -20.12 -1.61
CA HIS A 45 4.87 -19.55 -1.71
C HIS A 45 3.96 -20.26 -2.73
N GLU A 46 4.49 -20.77 -3.85
CA GLU A 46 3.71 -21.53 -4.83
C GLU A 46 3.11 -22.80 -4.20
N GLN A 47 3.87 -23.49 -3.34
CA GLN A 47 3.40 -24.68 -2.62
C GLN A 47 2.52 -24.32 -1.41
N LEU A 48 2.88 -23.25 -0.70
CA LEU A 48 2.25 -22.88 0.58
C LEU A 48 0.98 -22.04 0.40
N GLU A 49 0.79 -21.47 -0.79
CA GLU A 49 -0.21 -20.46 -1.16
C GLU A 49 -0.01 -19.12 -0.46
N VAL A 50 0.10 -18.06 -1.27
CA VAL A 50 0.30 -16.68 -0.79
C VAL A 50 -0.78 -16.26 0.20
N ASN A 51 -2.05 -16.58 -0.07
CA ASN A 51 -3.18 -16.22 0.81
C ASN A 51 -3.06 -16.81 2.21
N LYS A 52 -2.53 -18.04 2.34
CA LYS A 52 -2.32 -18.67 3.66
C LYS A 52 -1.17 -18.03 4.40
N LEU A 53 -0.08 -17.72 3.70
CA LEU A 53 1.07 -17.02 4.28
C LEU A 53 0.68 -15.61 4.76
N VAL A 54 -0.08 -14.86 3.95
CA VAL A 54 -0.61 -13.54 4.32
C VAL A 54 -1.48 -13.65 5.58
N ALA A 55 -2.44 -14.58 5.62
CA ALA A 55 -3.31 -14.76 6.78
C ALA A 55 -2.51 -15.07 8.07
N ILE A 56 -1.42 -15.85 7.97
CA ILE A 56 -0.52 -16.11 9.10
C ILE A 56 0.18 -14.82 9.55
N PHE A 57 0.77 -14.05 8.63
CA PHE A 57 1.42 -12.80 9.00
C PHE A 57 0.43 -11.80 9.63
N GLU A 58 -0.81 -11.71 9.14
CA GLU A 58 -1.87 -10.87 9.72
C GLU A 58 -2.24 -11.31 11.14
N LYS A 59 -2.46 -12.62 11.33
CA LYS A 59 -2.81 -13.21 12.63
C LYS A 59 -1.83 -12.84 13.74
N TYR A 60 -0.53 -12.78 13.42
CA TYR A 60 0.53 -12.42 14.36
C TYR A 60 0.99 -10.95 14.25
N GLN A 61 0.26 -10.13 13.49
CA GLN A 61 0.57 -8.72 13.21
C GLN A 61 2.04 -8.51 12.80
N CYS A 62 2.59 -9.45 12.04
CA CYS A 62 3.97 -9.45 11.58
C CYS A 62 4.07 -8.70 10.25
N TRP A 63 3.82 -7.39 10.30
CA TRP A 63 3.79 -6.51 9.14
C TRP A 63 5.14 -6.45 8.41
N GLU A 64 6.24 -6.46 9.17
CA GLU A 64 7.61 -6.52 8.64
C GLU A 64 7.83 -7.79 7.81
N GLY A 65 7.41 -8.95 8.34
CA GLY A 65 7.50 -10.22 7.62
C GLY A 65 6.66 -10.21 6.35
N MET A 66 5.43 -9.72 6.42
CA MET A 66 4.56 -9.59 5.25
C MET A 66 5.15 -8.66 4.19
N PHE A 67 5.68 -7.51 4.61
CA PHE A 67 6.31 -6.53 3.71
C PHE A 67 7.47 -7.14 2.94
N PHE A 68 8.42 -7.79 3.63
CA PHE A 68 9.56 -8.42 2.95
C PHE A 68 9.16 -9.63 2.10
N PHE A 69 8.22 -10.44 2.58
CA PHE A 69 7.72 -11.58 1.81
C PHE A 69 7.06 -11.14 0.50
N LEU A 70 6.05 -10.26 0.60
CA LEU A 70 5.31 -9.79 -0.57
C LEU A 70 6.20 -8.98 -1.50
N GLY A 71 7.12 -8.16 -0.95
CA GLY A 71 8.11 -7.44 -1.75
C GLY A 71 9.02 -8.36 -2.57
N GLY A 72 9.36 -9.55 -2.03
CA GLY A 72 10.15 -10.55 -2.73
C GLY A 72 9.44 -11.24 -3.90
N ILE A 73 8.10 -11.18 -3.96
CA ILE A 73 7.29 -11.81 -5.01
C ILE A 73 6.49 -10.79 -5.84
N LEU A 74 6.52 -9.50 -5.47
CA LEU A 74 5.65 -8.46 -6.05
C LEU A 74 5.83 -8.32 -7.55
N SER A 75 7.08 -8.36 -8.03
CA SER A 75 7.41 -8.18 -9.45
C SER A 75 6.99 -9.34 -10.34
N SER A 76 6.81 -10.53 -9.78
CA SER A 76 6.34 -11.73 -10.49
C SER A 76 4.85 -11.99 -10.31
N SER A 77 4.17 -11.25 -9.43
CA SER A 77 2.75 -11.42 -9.15
C SER A 77 1.89 -10.45 -9.96
N GLN A 78 0.79 -10.95 -10.51
CA GLN A 78 -0.28 -10.17 -11.12
C GLN A 78 -1.56 -10.17 -10.26
N ASP A 79 -1.50 -10.77 -9.07
CA ASP A 79 -2.64 -10.90 -8.16
C ASP A 79 -2.92 -9.55 -7.47
N PRO A 80 -4.10 -8.93 -7.68
CA PRO A 80 -4.45 -7.65 -7.05
C PRO A 80 -4.32 -7.66 -5.52
N ASP A 81 -4.62 -8.77 -4.87
CA ASP A 81 -4.54 -8.86 -3.40
C ASP A 81 -3.09 -8.86 -2.91
N VAL A 82 -2.14 -9.41 -3.67
CA VAL A 82 -0.71 -9.33 -3.34
C VAL A 82 -0.23 -7.88 -3.37
N HIS A 83 -0.59 -7.14 -4.40
CA HIS A 83 -0.23 -5.73 -4.53
C HIS A 83 -0.88 -4.88 -3.44
N PHE A 84 -2.17 -5.10 -3.18
CA PHE A 84 -2.88 -4.42 -2.10
C PHE A 84 -2.26 -4.71 -0.73
N LYS A 85 -1.99 -5.98 -0.40
CA LYS A 85 -1.42 -6.35 0.91
C LYS A 85 0.01 -5.85 1.09
N TYR A 86 0.78 -5.74 0.00
CA TYR A 86 2.08 -5.09 0.06
C TYR A 86 1.96 -3.59 0.37
N ILE A 87 1.05 -2.88 -0.31
CA ILE A 87 0.74 -1.47 -0.03
C ILE A 87 0.31 -1.28 1.43
N GLU A 88 -0.59 -2.15 1.91
CA GLU A 88 -1.07 -2.12 3.30
C GLU A 88 0.07 -2.30 4.31
N ALA A 89 0.92 -3.32 4.10
CA ALA A 89 2.07 -3.59 4.97
C ALA A 89 3.09 -2.43 4.96
N ALA A 90 3.41 -1.89 3.77
CA ALA A 90 4.31 -0.75 3.63
C ALA A 90 3.77 0.50 4.35
N ALA A 91 2.48 0.80 4.20
CA ALA A 91 1.83 1.92 4.86
C ALA A 91 1.84 1.78 6.39
N LYS A 92 1.53 0.58 6.93
CA LYS A 92 1.55 0.32 8.37
C LYS A 92 2.94 0.44 9.00
N LEU A 93 3.99 0.16 8.23
CA LEU A 93 5.39 0.33 8.66
C LEU A 93 5.93 1.74 8.43
N GLY A 94 5.16 2.62 7.78
CA GLY A 94 5.60 3.98 7.45
C GLY A 94 6.56 4.05 6.24
N HIS A 95 6.66 3.00 5.43
CA HIS A 95 7.48 2.96 4.21
C HIS A 95 6.77 3.67 3.03
N MET A 96 6.52 4.97 3.19
CA MET A 96 5.74 5.79 2.25
C MET A 96 6.34 5.84 0.84
N GLN A 97 7.66 5.74 0.71
CA GLN A 97 8.34 5.68 -0.59
C GLN A 97 7.94 4.42 -1.39
N GLU A 98 7.78 3.28 -0.72
CA GLU A 98 7.34 2.04 -1.38
C GLU A 98 5.84 2.08 -1.70
N VAL A 99 5.03 2.68 -0.82
CA VAL A 99 3.61 2.94 -1.12
C VAL A 99 3.51 3.78 -2.40
N GLU A 100 4.23 4.91 -2.49
CA GLU A 100 4.26 5.75 -3.68
C GLU A 100 4.73 4.99 -4.92
N ARG A 101 5.83 4.23 -4.80
CA ARG A 101 6.39 3.46 -5.92
C ARG A 101 5.36 2.49 -6.50
N VAL A 102 4.71 1.69 -5.64
CA VAL A 102 3.78 0.66 -6.12
C VAL A 102 2.50 1.26 -6.69
N VAL A 103 1.94 2.32 -6.09
CA VAL A 103 0.73 2.94 -6.67
C VAL A 103 0.98 3.59 -8.03
N ARG A 104 2.23 4.02 -8.30
CA ARG A 104 2.63 4.62 -9.58
C ARG A 104 3.00 3.59 -10.64
N GLU A 105 3.65 2.50 -10.25
CA GLU A 105 4.25 1.54 -11.19
C GLU A 105 3.38 0.31 -11.43
N SER A 106 2.60 -0.13 -10.44
CA SER A 106 1.78 -1.33 -10.56
C SER A 106 0.47 -1.06 -11.29
N GLN A 107 0.09 -1.98 -12.17
CA GLN A 107 -1.20 -1.98 -12.88
C GLN A 107 -2.17 -3.05 -12.34
N TYR A 108 -1.78 -3.78 -11.30
CA TYR A 108 -2.49 -4.99 -10.87
C TYR A 108 -3.38 -4.78 -9.65
N TYR A 109 -3.19 -3.72 -8.85
CA TYR A 109 -4.03 -3.48 -7.69
C TYR A 109 -5.43 -2.99 -8.11
N ASP A 110 -6.43 -3.24 -7.27
CA ASP A 110 -7.76 -2.63 -7.40
C ASP A 110 -7.70 -1.14 -6.97
N PRO A 111 -7.93 -0.18 -7.89
CA PRO A 111 -7.82 1.24 -7.59
C PRO A 111 -8.81 1.73 -6.52
N VAL A 112 -10.03 1.18 -6.49
CA VAL A 112 -11.06 1.57 -5.52
C VAL A 112 -10.61 1.13 -4.13
N LYS A 113 -10.20 -0.14 -4.01
CA LYS A 113 -9.73 -0.73 -2.75
C LYS A 113 -8.52 0.01 -2.18
N VAL A 114 -7.54 0.34 -3.03
CA VAL A 114 -6.35 1.09 -2.60
C VAL A 114 -6.71 2.53 -2.22
N LYS A 115 -7.52 3.23 -3.02
CA LYS A 115 -7.97 4.60 -2.71
C LYS A 115 -8.66 4.66 -1.35
N ASP A 116 -9.63 3.77 -1.10
CA ASP A 116 -10.40 3.77 0.14
C ASP A 116 -9.50 3.47 1.35
N PHE A 117 -8.59 2.51 1.23
CA PHE A 117 -7.57 2.25 2.26
C PHE A 117 -6.70 3.48 2.54
N LEU A 118 -6.18 4.17 1.51
CA LEU A 118 -5.32 5.34 1.69
C LEU A 118 -6.06 6.52 2.33
N LYS A 119 -7.35 6.70 2.04
CA LYS A 119 -8.22 7.70 2.69
C LYS A 119 -8.41 7.36 4.17
N GLU A 120 -8.68 6.10 4.49
CA GLU A 120 -8.88 5.65 5.88
C GLU A 120 -7.58 5.68 6.70
N ALA A 121 -6.45 5.38 6.07
CA ALA A 121 -5.14 5.33 6.71
C ALA A 121 -4.66 6.72 7.20
N LYS A 122 -5.25 7.81 6.69
CA LYS A 122 -4.92 9.20 7.07
C LYS A 122 -3.42 9.46 7.11
N LEU A 123 -2.74 9.06 6.03
CA LEU A 123 -1.28 9.13 5.93
C LEU A 123 -0.81 10.59 6.06
N GLN A 124 0.35 10.77 6.69
CA GLN A 124 0.95 12.11 6.88
C GLN A 124 1.27 12.78 5.53
N ASP A 125 1.65 11.99 4.53
CA ASP A 125 1.85 12.46 3.16
C ASP A 125 0.74 11.91 2.25
N PRO A 126 -0.16 12.75 1.71
CA PRO A 126 -1.26 12.32 0.84
C PRO A 126 -0.80 12.00 -0.59
N ARG A 127 0.49 12.14 -0.93
CA ARG A 127 1.00 11.86 -2.30
C ARG A 127 0.56 10.52 -2.89
N PRO A 128 0.62 9.37 -2.17
CA PRO A 128 0.15 8.12 -2.75
C PRO A 128 -1.33 8.16 -3.13
N LEU A 129 -2.17 8.81 -2.32
CA LEU A 129 -3.59 8.99 -2.63
C LEU A 129 -3.77 9.89 -3.86
N ILE A 130 -3.00 10.98 -3.97
CA ILE A 130 -3.01 11.87 -5.14
C ILE A 130 -2.71 11.08 -6.41
N TYR A 131 -1.69 10.23 -6.41
CA TYR A 131 -1.34 9.43 -7.59
C TYR A 131 -2.44 8.42 -7.98
N VAL A 132 -3.02 7.70 -7.01
CA VAL A 132 -4.11 6.75 -7.29
C VAL A 132 -5.30 7.50 -7.87
N CYS A 133 -5.70 8.63 -7.27
CA CYS A 133 -6.85 9.37 -7.77
C CYS A 133 -6.61 10.01 -9.13
N ASP A 134 -5.43 10.57 -9.38
CA ASP A 134 -5.08 11.17 -10.67
C ASP A 134 -5.07 10.14 -11.80
N MET A 135 -4.40 9.00 -11.57
CA MET A 135 -4.26 7.95 -12.58
C MET A 135 -5.59 7.32 -12.97
N HIS A 136 -6.51 7.18 -12.01
CA HIS A 136 -7.77 6.45 -12.19
C HIS A 136 -9.00 7.37 -12.29
N GLY A 137 -8.80 8.69 -12.39
CA GLY A 137 -9.88 9.66 -12.64
C GLY A 137 -10.75 10.02 -11.43
N TYR A 138 -10.31 9.73 -10.19
CA TYR A 138 -11.02 10.08 -8.95
C TYR A 138 -10.71 11.50 -8.45
N VAL A 139 -10.64 12.47 -9.37
CA VAL A 139 -10.17 13.84 -9.09
C VAL A 139 -11.10 14.61 -8.15
N GLU A 140 -12.41 14.49 -8.34
CA GLU A 140 -13.42 15.15 -7.48
C GLU A 140 -13.32 14.61 -6.05
N GLU A 141 -13.30 13.28 -5.89
CA GLU A 141 -13.14 12.63 -4.58
C GLU A 141 -11.83 12.99 -3.89
N LEU A 142 -10.73 13.12 -4.64
CA LEU A 142 -9.45 13.58 -4.12
C LEU A 142 -9.57 15.01 -3.59
N THR A 143 -10.19 15.89 -4.36
CA THR A 143 -10.37 17.30 -4.02
C THR A 143 -11.20 17.43 -2.75
N ASP A 144 -12.31 16.69 -2.67
CA ASP A 144 -13.15 16.62 -1.48
C ASP A 144 -12.40 16.13 -0.24
N TYR A 145 -11.61 15.08 -0.40
CA TYR A 145 -10.81 14.54 0.70
C TYR A 145 -9.78 15.56 1.19
N LEU A 146 -9.02 16.17 0.28
CA LEU A 146 -7.99 17.14 0.64
C LEU A 146 -8.61 18.40 1.27
N TYR A 147 -9.72 18.89 0.72
CA TYR A 147 -10.43 20.06 1.25
C TYR A 147 -10.97 19.78 2.67
N SER A 148 -11.68 18.67 2.84
CA SER A 148 -12.30 18.29 4.12
C SER A 148 -11.27 18.03 5.24
N ASN A 149 -10.03 17.72 4.87
CA ASN A 149 -8.93 17.51 5.83
C ASN A 149 -7.98 18.72 5.95
N ASN A 150 -8.35 19.89 5.43
CA ASN A 150 -7.55 21.12 5.46
C ASN A 150 -6.17 20.99 4.77
N LEU A 151 -6.07 20.18 3.73
CA LEU A 151 -4.84 19.91 2.97
C LEU A 151 -4.74 20.78 1.70
N MET A 152 -5.16 22.05 1.79
CA MET A 152 -5.25 22.99 0.66
C MET A 152 -3.95 23.12 -0.14
N LYS A 153 -2.80 23.11 0.54
CA LYS A 153 -1.47 23.16 -0.10
C LYS A 153 -1.27 22.03 -1.12
N TYR A 154 -1.83 20.85 -0.86
CA TYR A 154 -1.71 19.71 -1.77
C TYR A 154 -2.65 19.82 -2.97
N ILE A 155 -3.79 20.49 -2.82
CA ILE A 155 -4.68 20.84 -3.94
C ILE A 155 -3.94 21.76 -4.92
N GLU A 156 -3.31 22.82 -4.38
CA GLU A 156 -2.48 23.74 -5.16
C GLU A 156 -1.33 23.01 -5.87
N VAL A 157 -0.55 22.19 -5.14
CA VAL A 157 0.55 21.42 -5.74
C VAL A 157 0.05 20.47 -6.81
N TYR A 158 -1.12 19.85 -6.62
CA TYR A 158 -1.71 18.93 -7.59
C TYR A 158 -2.00 19.63 -8.93
N VAL A 159 -2.73 20.76 -8.90
CA VAL A 159 -3.10 21.49 -10.13
C VAL A 159 -1.96 22.32 -10.73
N THR A 160 -0.88 22.59 -9.99
CA THR A 160 0.26 23.36 -10.52
C THR A 160 1.42 22.48 -10.97
N LYS A 161 1.67 21.35 -10.30
CA LYS A 161 2.88 20.53 -10.51
C LYS A 161 2.62 19.09 -10.93
N VAL A 162 1.48 18.52 -10.55
CA VAL A 162 1.20 17.10 -10.81
C VAL A 162 0.41 16.95 -12.09
N ASN A 163 -0.79 17.54 -12.16
CA ASN A 163 -1.63 17.47 -13.34
C ASN A 163 -2.47 18.75 -13.53
N PRO A 164 -1.92 19.77 -14.22
CA PRO A 164 -2.62 21.03 -14.47
C PRO A 164 -3.88 20.90 -15.32
N LEU A 165 -4.00 19.83 -16.11
CA LEU A 165 -5.18 19.60 -16.96
C LEU A 165 -6.44 19.34 -16.14
N ASN A 166 -6.28 18.86 -14.90
CA ASN A 166 -7.40 18.61 -13.98
C ASN A 166 -7.83 19.86 -13.19
N CYS A 167 -7.18 21.01 -13.39
CA CYS A 167 -7.54 22.27 -12.74
C CYS A 167 -9.03 22.63 -12.89
N PRO A 168 -9.69 22.54 -14.07
CA PRO A 168 -11.11 22.87 -14.19
C PRO A 168 -12.01 22.01 -13.30
N THR A 169 -11.74 20.70 -13.22
CA THR A 169 -12.50 19.77 -12.37
C THR A 169 -12.30 20.06 -10.89
N VAL A 170 -11.05 20.33 -10.49
CA VAL A 170 -10.72 20.70 -9.10
C VAL A 170 -11.41 22.01 -8.71
N VAL A 171 -11.35 23.03 -9.57
CA VAL A 171 -12.02 24.33 -9.33
C VAL A 171 -13.54 24.15 -9.24
N GLY A 172 -14.15 23.38 -10.14
CA GLY A 172 -15.58 23.07 -10.08
C GLY A 172 -15.97 22.43 -8.75
N THR A 173 -15.22 21.40 -8.33
CA THR A 173 -15.45 20.72 -7.04
C THR A 173 -15.28 21.69 -5.85
N LEU A 174 -14.28 22.57 -5.88
CA LEU A 174 -14.08 23.56 -4.81
C LEU A 174 -15.23 24.58 -4.72
N ILE A 175 -15.79 25.00 -5.87
CA ILE A 175 -16.94 25.90 -5.91
C ILE A 175 -18.17 25.21 -5.31
N ASP A 176 -18.44 23.95 -5.69
CA ASP A 176 -19.56 23.17 -5.16
C ASP A 176 -19.46 22.92 -3.64
N ARG A 177 -18.26 23.07 -3.08
CA ARG A 177 -17.97 22.95 -1.64
C ARG A 177 -17.90 24.30 -0.91
N ASP A 178 -18.37 25.37 -1.55
CA ASP A 178 -18.37 26.76 -1.02
C ASP A 178 -16.96 27.26 -0.62
N CYS A 179 -15.92 26.85 -1.37
CA CYS A 179 -14.57 27.36 -1.15
C CYS A 179 -14.48 28.86 -1.46
N SER A 180 -13.68 29.59 -0.68
CA SER A 180 -13.50 31.04 -0.87
C SER A 180 -12.97 31.36 -2.27
N GLU A 181 -13.65 32.28 -2.96
CA GLU A 181 -13.21 32.79 -4.26
C GLU A 181 -11.79 33.35 -4.22
N ASP A 182 -11.38 33.97 -3.10
CA ASP A 182 -10.04 34.52 -2.95
C ASP A 182 -8.98 33.42 -2.97
N TYR A 183 -9.27 32.25 -2.40
CA TYR A 183 -8.35 31.11 -2.46
C TYR A 183 -8.26 30.57 -3.89
N ILE A 184 -9.38 30.38 -4.57
CA ILE A 184 -9.41 29.89 -5.95
C ILE A 184 -8.64 30.85 -6.87
N LYS A 185 -8.90 32.15 -6.76
CA LYS A 185 -8.25 33.17 -7.60
C LYS A 185 -6.76 33.32 -7.30
N ASN A 186 -6.35 33.35 -6.04
CA ASN A 186 -4.97 33.65 -5.68
C ASN A 186 -4.06 32.42 -5.65
N SER A 187 -4.55 31.26 -5.23
CA SER A 187 -3.72 30.04 -5.06
C SER A 187 -3.78 29.10 -6.26
N ILE A 188 -4.92 29.05 -6.96
CA ILE A 188 -5.13 28.09 -8.06
C ILE A 188 -4.98 28.76 -9.43
N LEU A 189 -5.61 29.93 -9.63
CA LEU A 189 -5.61 30.66 -10.92
C LEU A 189 -4.55 31.76 -11.00
N GLY A 190 -3.93 32.12 -9.88
CA GLY A 190 -2.98 33.23 -9.77
C GLY A 190 -1.54 32.89 -10.15
N ASN A 191 -1.29 31.63 -10.53
CA ASN A 191 0.02 31.10 -10.92
C ASN A 191 0.04 30.70 -12.40
#